data_AF-A0A519NR55-F1
#
_entry.id   AF-A0A519NR55-F1
#
_cell.length_a   1.000
_cell.length_b   1.000
_cell.length_c   1.000
_cell.angle_alpha   90.00
_cell.angle_beta   90.00
_cell.angle_gamma   90.00
#
_symmetry.space_group_name_H-M   'P 1'
#
loop_
_entity.id
_entity.type
_entity.pdbx_description
1 polymer ?
#
loop_
_entity_poly.entity_id
_entity_poly.type
_entity_poly.pdbx_seq_one_letter_code
_entity_poly.pdbx_strand_id
1 'polypeptide(L)'
;IVNTDPFSPRVRLIGDLGPPPARDRAQRRIEASLASEAGRALRDLRRLKSAVESGALKGLPRGIAFRLLEAGGLIDRRDVERDLAALSQVERRTIKAFAIRVGTHSVWLPGALKPRGRALSQAFAAAEPFRARPTGLSLLPIPAPSPRALSAFGVRAAGRWAVPVEDLERASDSRRENKGNLSDEALKSLGWTAGDARAIWTALKTVRAQMPDREGRPIAIRPDSPFAKLAELTARPEPARRRRPKRKKAG
;
A
#
# COMPACT_ATOMS: atom_id res chain seq x y z
N ILE A 1 15.71 19.29 8.48
CA ILE A 1 14.41 18.85 9.00
C ILE A 1 14.68 17.68 9.94
N VAL A 2 14.07 17.65 11.13
CA VAL A 2 14.37 16.62 12.15
C VAL A 2 13.24 15.61 12.37
N ASN A 3 12.05 15.86 11.81
CA ASN A 3 10.90 14.95 11.87
C ASN A 3 10.43 14.56 10.46
N THR A 4 9.43 13.68 10.39
CA THR A 4 8.88 13.16 9.13
C THR A 4 7.52 13.74 8.76
N ASP A 5 6.84 14.49 9.65
CA ASP A 5 5.54 15.10 9.38
C ASP A 5 5.68 16.45 8.64
N PRO A 6 5.29 16.53 7.35
CA PRO A 6 5.39 17.77 6.58
C PRO A 6 4.43 18.85 7.05
N PHE A 7 3.34 18.48 7.74
CA PHE A 7 2.31 19.41 8.15
C PHE A 7 2.57 20.07 9.51
N SER A 8 3.49 19.49 10.28
CA SER A 8 4.01 20.01 11.55
C SER A 8 5.54 19.89 11.55
N PRO A 9 6.25 20.62 10.66
CA PRO A 9 7.67 20.44 10.46
C PRO A 9 8.46 20.91 11.69
N ARG A 10 9.55 20.20 11.98
CA ARG A 10 10.54 20.59 12.98
C ARG A 10 11.89 20.73 12.32
N VAL A 11 12.58 21.83 12.63
CA VAL A 11 13.92 22.10 12.08
C VAL A 11 14.93 22.33 13.19
N ARG A 12 16.17 21.93 12.92
CA ARG A 12 17.33 22.29 13.73
C ARG A 12 18.20 23.20 12.88
N LEU A 13 18.45 24.40 13.37
CA LEU A 13 19.38 25.31 12.72
C LEU A 13 20.81 24.88 13.04
N ILE A 14 21.71 24.94 12.07
CA ILE A 14 23.10 24.50 12.19
C ILE A 14 24.00 25.74 12.08
N GLY A 15 25.04 25.81 12.91
CA GLY A 15 26.01 26.90 12.95
C GLY A 15 25.79 27.91 14.07
N ASP A 16 26.68 28.91 14.15
CA ASP A 16 26.53 30.06 15.03
C ASP A 16 25.62 31.10 14.37
N LEU A 17 24.43 31.29 14.93
CA LEU A 17 23.35 32.12 14.37
C LEU A 17 22.94 33.23 15.35
N GLY A 18 23.85 33.59 16.24
CA GLY A 18 23.65 34.65 17.22
C GLY A 18 22.79 34.22 18.43
N PRO A 19 22.26 35.21 19.19
CA PRO A 19 21.63 34.98 20.47
C PRO A 19 20.40 34.06 20.42
N PRO A 20 20.09 33.31 21.50
CA PRO A 20 18.96 32.37 21.53
C PRO A 20 17.61 32.94 21.05
N PRO A 21 17.17 34.15 21.43
CA PRO A 21 15.89 34.69 20.98
C PRO A 21 15.80 34.92 19.46
N ALA A 22 16.93 35.25 18.82
CA ALA A 22 16.97 35.42 17.36
C ALA A 22 16.84 34.06 16.66
N ARG A 23 17.52 33.03 17.17
CA ARG A 23 17.45 31.66 16.65
C ARG A 23 16.04 31.07 16.79
N ASP A 24 15.38 31.27 17.92
CA ASP A 24 14.02 30.79 18.15
C ASP A 24 13.02 31.43 17.19
N ARG A 25 13.14 32.75 16.95
CA ARG A 25 12.31 33.45 15.96
C ARG A 25 12.56 32.94 14.54
N ALA A 26 13.82 32.74 14.15
CA ALA A 26 14.18 32.21 12.85
C ALA A 26 13.64 30.78 12.65
N GLN A 27 13.80 29.92 13.65
CA GLN A 27 13.28 28.55 13.64
C GLN A 27 11.76 28.55 13.45
N ARG A 28 11.01 29.29 14.26
CA ARG A 28 9.53 29.39 14.14
C ARG A 28 9.10 29.88 12.75
N ARG A 29 9.81 30.85 12.18
CA ARG A 29 9.52 31.38 10.84
C ARG A 29 9.76 30.33 9.75
N ILE A 30 10.85 29.57 9.85
CA ILE A 30 11.17 28.49 8.90
C ILE A 30 10.14 27.37 9.01
N GLU A 31 9.79 26.94 10.23
CA GLU A 31 8.77 25.91 10.46
C GLU A 31 7.41 26.34 9.91
N ALA A 32 6.98 27.58 10.16
CA ALA A 32 5.74 28.13 9.61
C ALA A 32 5.76 28.21 8.06
N SER A 33 6.90 28.62 7.48
CA SER A 33 7.07 28.66 6.03
C SER A 33 6.99 27.27 5.41
N LEU A 34 7.66 26.27 5.99
CA LEU A 34 7.60 24.87 5.55
C LEU A 34 6.20 24.29 5.69
N ALA A 35 5.47 24.58 6.77
CA ALA A 35 4.11 24.11 6.96
C ALA A 35 3.14 24.69 5.91
N SER A 36 3.33 25.96 5.55
CA SER A 36 2.58 26.62 4.46
C SER A 36 2.91 26.01 3.10
N GLU A 37 4.19 25.77 2.83
CA GLU A 37 4.63 25.09 1.61
C GLU A 37 4.06 23.67 1.51
N ALA A 38 4.05 22.92 2.62
CA ALA A 38 3.43 21.60 2.69
C ALA A 38 1.94 21.64 2.40
N GLY A 39 1.21 22.64 2.91
CA GLY A 39 -0.21 22.82 2.59
C GLY A 39 -0.46 23.03 1.09
N ARG A 40 0.45 23.71 0.39
CA ARG A 40 0.34 24.00 -1.05
C ARG A 40 0.80 22.82 -1.91
N ALA A 41 1.96 22.25 -1.61
CA ALA A 41 2.57 21.17 -2.37
C ALA A 41 1.83 19.83 -2.21
N LEU A 42 1.31 19.57 -1.00
CA LEU A 42 0.63 18.31 -0.64
C LEU A 42 -0.87 18.57 -0.37
N ARG A 43 -1.51 19.36 -1.23
CA ARG A 43 -2.91 19.79 -1.07
C ARG A 43 -3.88 18.63 -0.82
N ASP A 44 -3.76 17.54 -1.58
CA ASP A 44 -4.66 16.39 -1.46
C ASP A 44 -4.46 15.65 -0.13
N LEU A 45 -3.21 15.47 0.30
CA LEU A 45 -2.89 14.91 1.62
C LEU A 45 -3.38 15.83 2.75
N ARG A 46 -3.23 17.15 2.61
CA ARG A 46 -3.73 18.11 3.60
C ARG A 46 -5.25 18.03 3.72
N ARG A 47 -5.96 18.00 2.58
CA ARG A 47 -7.42 17.83 2.53
C ARG A 47 -7.86 16.52 3.18
N LEU A 48 -7.15 15.43 2.90
CA LEU A 48 -7.43 14.13 3.50
C LEU A 48 -7.21 14.14 5.02
N LYS A 49 -6.09 14.72 5.48
CA LYS A 49 -5.77 14.88 6.91
C LYS A 49 -6.87 15.66 7.64
N SER A 50 -7.26 16.82 7.11
CA SER A 50 -8.32 17.64 7.71
C SER A 50 -9.66 16.90 7.80
N ALA A 51 -10.00 16.08 6.80
CA ALA A 51 -11.25 15.30 6.83
C ALA A 51 -11.23 14.14 7.84
N VAL A 52 -10.06 13.55 8.10
CA VAL A 52 -9.87 12.57 9.18
C VAL A 52 -9.98 13.28 10.54
N GLU A 53 -9.29 14.40 10.73
CA GLU A 53 -9.27 15.16 11.98
C GLU A 53 -10.65 15.73 12.35
N SER A 54 -11.41 16.24 11.38
CA SER A 54 -12.74 16.80 11.61
C SER A 54 -13.86 15.76 11.79
N GLY A 55 -13.56 14.47 11.55
CA GLY A 55 -14.58 13.42 11.57
C GLY A 55 -15.49 13.39 10.34
N ALA A 56 -15.18 14.17 9.29
CA ALA A 56 -15.90 14.12 8.01
C ALA A 56 -15.74 12.75 7.31
N LEU A 57 -14.58 12.10 7.47
CA LEU A 57 -14.38 10.70 7.10
C LEU A 57 -14.67 9.78 8.29
N LYS A 58 -15.54 8.79 8.07
CA LYS A 58 -15.97 7.78 9.03
C LYS A 58 -15.83 6.37 8.43
N GLY A 59 -15.84 5.35 9.29
CA GLY A 59 -15.81 3.95 8.86
C GLY A 59 -14.54 3.54 8.11
N LEU A 60 -14.68 2.64 7.14
CA LEU A 60 -13.56 2.08 6.37
C LEU A 60 -12.78 3.14 5.58
N PRO A 61 -13.40 4.14 4.91
CA PRO A 61 -12.65 5.22 4.26
C PRO A 61 -11.71 5.97 5.20
N ARG A 62 -12.09 6.17 6.47
CA ARG A 62 -11.24 6.82 7.47
C ARG A 62 -10.01 5.96 7.78
N GLY A 63 -10.17 4.65 7.93
CA GLY A 63 -9.07 3.71 8.16
C GLY A 63 -8.06 3.72 7.00
N ILE A 64 -8.55 3.60 5.77
CA ILE A 64 -7.71 3.67 4.56
C ILE A 64 -6.99 5.02 4.47
N ALA A 65 -7.71 6.12 4.75
CA ALA A 65 -7.12 7.45 4.75
C ALA A 65 -5.98 7.59 5.77
N PHE A 66 -6.14 7.03 6.97
CA PHE A 66 -5.11 7.05 8.01
C PHE A 66 -3.84 6.32 7.55
N ARG A 67 -3.98 5.09 7.03
CA ARG A 67 -2.85 4.32 6.48
C ARG A 67 -2.14 5.06 5.35
N LEU A 68 -2.90 5.72 4.49
CA LEU A 68 -2.36 6.50 3.39
C LEU A 68 -1.60 7.75 3.86
N LEU A 69 -2.09 8.43 4.91
CA LEU A 69 -1.43 9.58 5.53
C LEU A 69 -0.13 9.18 6.24
N GLU A 70 -0.12 8.06 6.95
CA GLU A 70 1.08 7.53 7.61
C GLU A 70 2.18 7.20 6.61
N ALA A 71 1.82 6.54 5.51
CA ALA A 71 2.74 6.23 4.43
C ALA A 71 3.08 7.44 3.54
N GLY A 72 2.42 8.60 3.71
CA GLY A 72 2.73 9.80 2.94
C GLY A 72 2.19 9.80 1.51
N GLY A 73 1.09 9.09 1.23
CA GLY A 73 0.32 9.21 0.00
C GLY A 73 0.32 8.02 -0.95
N LEU A 74 1.05 6.95 -0.63
CA LEU A 74 1.10 5.71 -1.41
C LEU A 74 1.23 4.50 -0.47
N ILE A 75 0.36 3.51 -0.64
CA ILE A 75 0.42 2.22 0.07
C ILE A 75 0.23 1.06 -0.92
N ASP A 76 0.68 -0.13 -0.52
CA ASP A 76 0.35 -1.35 -1.23
C ASP A 76 -1.16 -1.64 -1.05
N ARG A 77 -1.87 -1.96 -2.13
CA ARG A 77 -3.29 -2.30 -2.08
C ARG A 77 -3.52 -3.52 -1.19
N ARG A 78 -2.56 -4.45 -1.16
CA ARG A 78 -2.60 -5.67 -0.35
C ARG A 78 -2.80 -5.37 1.13
N ASP A 79 -2.18 -4.29 1.63
CA ASP A 79 -2.26 -3.90 3.05
C ASP A 79 -3.67 -3.48 3.47
N VAL A 80 -4.51 -3.12 2.50
CA VAL A 80 -5.89 -2.64 2.72
C VAL A 80 -6.91 -3.43 1.90
N GLU A 81 -6.54 -4.62 1.40
CA GLU A 81 -7.38 -5.39 0.47
C GLU A 81 -8.73 -5.79 1.09
N ARG A 82 -8.71 -6.19 2.37
CA ARG A 82 -9.93 -6.53 3.13
C ARG A 82 -10.85 -5.34 3.28
N ASP A 83 -10.32 -4.19 3.68
CA ASP A 83 -11.08 -2.95 3.82
C ASP A 83 -11.68 -2.53 2.48
N LEU A 84 -10.87 -2.56 1.42
CA LEU A 84 -11.31 -2.24 0.05
C LEU A 84 -12.41 -3.17 -0.45
N ALA A 85 -12.40 -4.45 -0.07
CA ALA A 85 -13.44 -5.41 -0.40
C ALA A 85 -14.75 -5.11 0.35
N ALA A 86 -14.66 -4.70 1.62
CA ALA A 86 -15.80 -4.40 2.48
C ALA A 86 -16.46 -3.04 2.22
N LEU A 87 -15.84 -2.14 1.45
CA LEU A 87 -16.42 -0.83 1.13
C LEU A 87 -17.77 -0.93 0.43
N SER A 88 -18.75 -0.23 0.98
CA SER A 88 -20.04 0.05 0.35
C SER A 88 -19.90 1.00 -0.85
N GLN A 89 -20.95 1.09 -1.67
CA GLN A 89 -20.94 1.98 -2.84
C GLN A 89 -20.80 3.46 -2.48
N VAL A 90 -21.39 3.88 -1.36
CA VAL A 90 -21.27 5.26 -0.85
C VAL A 90 -19.83 5.53 -0.43
N GLU A 91 -19.22 4.61 0.32
CA GLU A 91 -17.83 4.73 0.76
C GLU A 91 -16.82 4.73 -0.41
N ARG A 92 -17.08 3.95 -1.46
CA ARG A 92 -16.27 3.99 -2.70
C ARG A 92 -16.35 5.36 -3.38
N ARG A 93 -17.53 5.98 -3.44
CA ARG A 93 -17.70 7.35 -3.95
C ARG A 93 -16.95 8.36 -3.08
N THR A 94 -16.96 8.19 -1.77
CA THR A 94 -16.21 9.01 -0.82
C THR A 94 -14.70 8.95 -1.09
N ILE A 95 -14.12 7.75 -1.21
CA ILE A 95 -12.70 7.58 -1.55
C ILE A 95 -12.35 8.30 -2.86
N LYS A 96 -13.18 8.14 -3.89
CA LYS A 96 -13.01 8.82 -5.18
C LYS A 96 -13.07 10.36 -5.04
N ALA A 97 -13.97 10.88 -4.20
CA ALA A 97 -14.12 12.33 -3.97
C ALA A 97 -12.89 12.98 -3.30
N PHE A 98 -12.10 12.20 -2.57
CA PHE A 98 -10.80 12.59 -2.00
C PHE A 98 -9.62 12.35 -2.95
N ALA A 99 -9.88 12.05 -4.23
CA ALA A 99 -8.87 11.79 -5.26
C ALA A 99 -7.95 10.59 -4.96
N ILE A 100 -8.36 9.70 -4.06
CA ILE A 100 -7.65 8.46 -3.80
C ILE A 100 -7.89 7.52 -4.98
N ARG A 101 -6.82 7.10 -5.63
CA ARG A 101 -6.85 6.07 -6.67
C ARG A 101 -6.64 4.71 -6.04
N VAL A 102 -7.47 3.77 -6.45
CA VAL A 102 -7.39 2.36 -6.07
C VAL A 102 -7.09 1.59 -7.35
N GLY A 103 -5.81 1.26 -7.55
CA GLY A 103 -5.33 0.51 -8.71
C GLY A 103 -5.40 -1.00 -8.51
N THR A 104 -4.74 -1.72 -9.41
CA THR A 104 -4.58 -3.17 -9.33
C THR A 104 -3.65 -3.56 -8.19
N HIS A 105 -2.55 -2.82 -8.02
CA HIS A 105 -1.55 -3.15 -7.01
C HIS A 105 -1.48 -2.11 -5.90
N SER A 106 -1.85 -0.86 -6.14
CA SER A 106 -1.53 0.24 -5.21
C SER A 106 -2.74 1.11 -4.90
N VAL A 107 -2.71 1.77 -3.73
CA VAL A 107 -3.66 2.83 -3.38
C VAL A 107 -2.86 4.11 -3.15
N TRP A 108 -3.19 5.19 -3.86
CA TRP A 108 -2.36 6.41 -3.82
C TRP A 108 -3.12 7.70 -4.12
N LEU A 109 -2.50 8.82 -3.77
CA LEU A 109 -2.93 10.17 -4.13
C LEU A 109 -2.06 10.70 -5.28
N PRO A 110 -2.57 10.78 -6.51
CA PRO A 110 -1.79 11.28 -7.66
C PRO A 110 -1.23 12.68 -7.46
N GLY A 111 -1.95 13.57 -6.76
CA GLY A 111 -1.48 14.92 -6.49
C GLY A 111 -0.22 14.98 -5.63
N ALA A 112 -0.02 14.00 -4.74
CA ALA A 112 1.20 13.90 -3.93
C ALA A 112 2.43 13.51 -4.77
N LEU A 113 2.22 12.84 -5.91
CA LEU A 113 3.27 12.38 -6.82
C LEU A 113 3.69 13.43 -7.85
N LYS A 114 3.04 14.60 -7.87
CA LYS A 114 3.48 15.71 -8.73
C LYS A 114 4.87 16.21 -8.31
N PRO A 115 5.65 16.81 -9.22
CA PRO A 115 7.04 17.20 -8.95
C PRO A 115 7.24 18.00 -7.66
N ARG A 116 6.40 19.01 -7.41
CA ARG A 116 6.44 19.83 -6.19
C ARG A 116 6.17 19.02 -4.92
N GLY A 117 5.16 18.15 -4.96
CA GLY A 117 4.80 17.25 -3.84
C GLY A 117 5.92 16.25 -3.54
N ARG A 118 6.47 15.60 -4.58
CA ARG A 118 7.60 14.67 -4.46
C ARG A 118 8.83 15.34 -3.88
N ALA A 119 9.22 16.51 -4.40
CA ALA A 119 10.39 17.23 -3.90
C ALA A 119 10.26 17.53 -2.40
N LEU A 120 9.10 17.99 -1.95
CA LEU A 120 8.85 18.22 -0.54
C LEU A 120 8.88 16.92 0.27
N SER A 121 8.14 15.89 -0.15
CA SER A 121 8.11 14.59 0.54
C SER A 121 9.51 13.97 0.68
N GLN A 122 10.36 14.12 -0.33
CA GLN A 122 11.74 13.64 -0.30
C GLN A 122 12.59 14.38 0.74
N ALA A 123 12.39 15.69 0.91
CA ALA A 123 13.06 16.45 1.96
C ALA A 123 12.70 15.94 3.37
N PHE A 124 11.47 15.49 3.59
CA PHE A 124 11.02 14.88 4.85
C PHE A 124 11.43 13.40 5.00
N ALA A 125 11.79 12.72 3.92
CA ALA A 125 12.32 11.34 3.93
C ALA A 125 13.86 11.30 3.90
N ALA A 126 14.54 12.45 3.93
CA ALA A 126 15.97 12.54 3.68
C ALA A 126 16.85 11.80 4.68
N ALA A 127 16.35 11.53 5.89
CA ALA A 127 17.03 10.77 6.93
C ALA A 127 17.25 9.28 6.56
N GLU A 128 16.42 8.73 5.67
CA GLU A 128 16.65 7.39 5.13
C GLU A 128 17.61 7.45 3.93
N PRO A 129 18.53 6.50 3.74
CA PRO A 129 19.53 6.54 2.66
C PRO A 129 18.96 6.21 1.28
N PHE A 130 17.72 5.73 1.19
CA PHE A 130 17.11 5.31 -0.06
C PHE A 130 16.80 6.49 -0.99
N ARG A 131 17.24 6.41 -2.25
CA ARG A 131 16.89 7.34 -3.32
C ARG A 131 16.54 6.54 -4.57
N ALA A 132 15.29 6.64 -5.02
CA ALA A 132 14.90 6.06 -6.30
C ALA A 132 15.37 6.94 -7.46
N ARG A 133 15.60 6.33 -8.62
CA ARG A 133 15.81 7.04 -9.88
C ARG A 133 14.56 7.87 -10.21
N PRO A 134 14.71 9.02 -10.89
CA PRO A 134 13.57 9.83 -11.31
C PRO A 134 12.58 9.07 -12.21
N THR A 135 13.11 8.17 -13.04
CA THR A 135 12.38 7.33 -14.00
C THR A 135 12.89 5.89 -13.97
N GLY A 136 12.00 4.96 -14.34
CA GLY A 136 12.33 3.54 -14.44
C GLY A 136 12.55 2.84 -13.10
N LEU A 137 13.10 1.63 -13.17
CA LEU A 137 13.29 0.77 -12.01
C LEU A 137 14.51 1.18 -11.18
N SER A 138 14.39 1.05 -9.86
CA SER A 138 15.50 1.19 -8.92
C SER A 138 15.66 -0.08 -8.10
N LEU A 139 16.88 -0.41 -7.67
CA LEU A 139 17.09 -1.53 -6.76
C LEU A 139 16.72 -1.11 -5.34
N LEU A 140 16.06 -2.02 -4.61
CA LEU A 140 15.80 -1.84 -3.19
C LEU A 140 17.06 -2.20 -2.39
N PRO A 141 17.43 -1.37 -1.39
CA PRO A 141 18.46 -1.74 -0.44
C PRO A 141 17.95 -2.82 0.53
N ILE A 142 18.91 -3.42 1.23
CA ILE A 142 18.66 -4.29 2.38
C ILE A 142 19.34 -3.62 3.58
N PRO A 143 18.60 -3.23 4.64
CA PRO A 143 17.16 -3.42 4.85
C PRO A 143 16.29 -2.57 3.92
N ALA A 144 15.02 -2.98 3.75
CA ALA A 144 14.06 -2.28 2.90
C ALA A 144 13.74 -0.87 3.46
N PRO A 145 13.52 0.14 2.60
CA PRO A 145 13.12 1.48 3.04
C PRO A 145 11.73 1.48 3.66
N SER A 146 11.43 2.49 4.46
CA SER A 146 10.09 2.65 5.02
C SER A 146 9.04 2.90 3.92
N PRO A 147 7.75 2.60 4.19
CA PRO A 147 6.66 2.97 3.28
C PRO A 147 6.65 4.47 2.94
N ARG A 148 7.02 5.32 3.89
CA ARG A 148 7.08 6.76 3.71
C ARG A 148 8.21 7.19 2.79
N ALA A 149 9.39 6.57 2.91
CA ALA A 149 10.48 6.79 1.97
C ALA A 149 10.10 6.34 0.55
N LEU A 150 9.52 5.16 0.39
CA LEU A 150 9.04 4.68 -0.90
C LEU A 150 7.99 5.63 -1.52
N SER A 151 7.01 6.06 -0.72
CA SER A 151 5.98 7.02 -1.14
C SER A 151 6.55 8.38 -1.56
N ALA A 152 7.56 8.90 -0.85
CA ALA A 152 8.22 10.15 -1.20
C ALA A 152 8.84 10.12 -2.62
N PHE A 153 9.26 8.93 -3.06
CA PHE A 153 9.76 8.70 -4.41
C PHE A 153 8.68 8.26 -5.40
N GLY A 154 7.44 8.04 -4.96
CA GLY A 154 6.35 7.55 -5.82
C GLY A 154 6.58 6.13 -6.33
N VAL A 155 7.32 5.33 -5.58
CA VAL A 155 7.67 3.96 -5.92
C VAL A 155 7.12 3.00 -4.89
N ARG A 156 7.00 1.74 -5.25
CA ARG A 156 6.65 0.64 -4.33
C ARG A 156 7.59 -0.53 -4.51
N ALA A 157 7.66 -1.38 -3.48
CA ALA A 157 8.44 -2.59 -3.55
C ALA A 157 7.75 -3.67 -4.41
N ALA A 158 8.55 -4.36 -5.23
CA ALA A 158 8.20 -5.57 -5.95
C ALA A 158 9.46 -6.45 -6.10
N GLY A 159 9.66 -7.38 -5.16
CA GLY A 159 10.87 -8.20 -5.11
C GLY A 159 12.08 -7.33 -4.82
N ARG A 160 13.10 -7.37 -5.68
CA ARG A 160 14.30 -6.51 -5.55
C ARG A 160 14.10 -5.08 -6.08
N TRP A 161 12.95 -4.78 -6.66
CA TRP A 161 12.71 -3.53 -7.38
C TRP A 161 11.87 -2.56 -6.57
N ALA A 162 12.27 -1.29 -6.61
CA ALA A 162 11.40 -0.15 -6.38
C ALA A 162 10.85 0.28 -7.74
N VAL A 163 9.54 0.07 -7.92
CA VAL A 163 8.84 0.28 -9.19
C VAL A 163 8.00 1.56 -9.08
N PRO A 164 8.12 2.53 -10.01
CA PRO A 164 7.23 3.69 -10.06
C PRO A 164 5.77 3.25 -10.12
N VAL A 165 4.93 3.78 -9.24
CA VAL A 165 3.54 3.31 -9.11
C VAL A 165 2.74 3.53 -10.38
N GLU A 166 2.89 4.69 -11.02
CA GLU A 166 2.13 5.00 -12.24
C GLU A 166 2.52 4.08 -13.41
N ASP A 167 3.80 3.70 -13.49
CA ASP A 167 4.29 2.75 -14.50
C ASP A 167 3.79 1.34 -14.21
N LEU A 168 3.76 0.92 -12.94
CA LEU A 168 3.23 -0.39 -12.56
C LEU A 168 1.74 -0.53 -12.88
N GLU A 169 0.95 0.49 -12.56
CA GLU A 169 -0.50 0.46 -12.81
C GLU A 169 -0.78 0.53 -14.31
N ARG A 170 -0.04 1.36 -15.08
CA ARG A 170 -0.13 1.36 -16.55
C ARG A 170 0.24 0.00 -17.16
N ALA A 171 1.29 -0.65 -16.65
CA ALA A 171 1.68 -1.99 -17.08
C ALA A 171 0.60 -3.03 -16.73
N SER A 172 -0.08 -2.88 -15.60
CA SER A 172 -1.16 -3.77 -15.17
C SER A 172 -2.39 -3.64 -16.06
N ASP A 173 -2.77 -2.40 -16.40
CA ASP A 173 -3.87 -2.11 -17.30
C ASP A 173 -3.60 -2.67 -18.71
N SER A 174 -2.40 -2.43 -19.25
CA SER A 174 -1.98 -3.00 -20.53
C SER A 174 -2.02 -4.53 -20.54
N ARG A 175 -1.61 -5.19 -19.44
CA ARG A 175 -1.74 -6.66 -19.32
C ARG A 175 -3.18 -7.11 -19.30
N ARG A 176 -4.06 -6.38 -18.61
CA ARG A 176 -5.49 -6.72 -18.55
C ARG A 176 -6.13 -6.67 -19.93
N GLU A 177 -5.75 -5.70 -20.74
CA GLU A 177 -6.19 -5.56 -22.14
C GLU A 177 -5.59 -6.64 -23.04
N ASN A 178 -4.32 -7.01 -22.82
CA ASN A 178 -3.56 -7.95 -23.65
C ASN A 178 -3.50 -9.38 -23.06
N LYS A 179 -4.62 -9.88 -22.51
CA LYS A 179 -4.77 -11.27 -22.02
C LYS A 179 -3.65 -11.74 -21.07
N GLY A 180 -3.12 -10.83 -20.26
CA GLY A 180 -2.07 -11.09 -19.27
C GLY A 180 -0.64 -10.86 -19.75
N ASN A 181 -0.43 -10.47 -21.01
CA ASN A 181 0.89 -10.23 -21.61
C ASN A 181 1.22 -8.74 -21.68
N LEU A 182 2.51 -8.40 -21.63
CA LEU A 182 3.01 -7.05 -21.96
C LEU A 182 3.60 -7.09 -23.36
N SER A 183 3.21 -6.16 -24.23
CA SER A 183 3.83 -6.02 -25.55
C SER A 183 5.26 -5.47 -25.43
N ASP A 184 6.09 -5.70 -26.44
CA ASP A 184 7.44 -5.15 -26.50
C ASP A 184 7.44 -3.61 -26.53
N GLU A 185 6.42 -3.02 -27.16
CA GLU A 185 6.17 -1.57 -27.16
C GLU A 185 5.91 -1.04 -25.74
N ALA A 186 5.07 -1.74 -24.97
CA ALA A 186 4.80 -1.39 -23.58
C ALA A 186 6.07 -1.49 -22.73
N LEU A 187 6.84 -2.58 -22.86
CA LEU A 187 8.12 -2.75 -22.17
C LEU A 187 9.11 -1.64 -22.51
N LYS A 188 9.23 -1.28 -23.81
CA LYS A 188 10.09 -0.18 -24.27
C LYS A 188 9.66 1.16 -23.69
N SER A 189 8.36 1.45 -23.67
CA SER A 189 7.82 2.70 -23.09
C SER A 189 8.08 2.85 -21.59
N LEU A 190 8.13 1.72 -20.86
CA LEU A 190 8.42 1.66 -19.43
C LEU A 190 9.92 1.61 -19.14
N GLY A 191 10.75 1.34 -20.15
CA GLY A 191 12.18 1.08 -19.99
C GLY A 191 12.47 -0.21 -19.24
N TRP A 192 11.61 -1.23 -19.35
CA TRP A 192 11.75 -2.51 -18.65
C TRP A 192 12.23 -3.59 -19.60
N THR A 193 13.08 -4.50 -19.12
CA THR A 193 13.34 -5.73 -19.86
C THR A 193 12.23 -6.76 -19.61
N ALA A 194 12.07 -7.73 -20.52
CA ALA A 194 11.15 -8.85 -20.31
C ALA A 194 11.51 -9.66 -19.04
N GLY A 195 12.81 -9.74 -18.71
CA GLY A 195 13.30 -10.37 -17.48
C GLY A 195 12.83 -9.63 -16.22
N ASP A 196 12.97 -8.30 -16.21
CA ASP A 196 12.56 -7.46 -15.08
C ASP A 196 11.05 -7.53 -14.87
N ALA A 197 10.28 -7.43 -15.97
CA ALA A 197 8.82 -7.55 -15.91
C ALA A 197 8.39 -8.91 -15.33
N ARG A 198 8.99 -10.02 -15.78
CA ARG A 198 8.72 -11.36 -15.21
C ARG A 198 9.04 -11.42 -13.71
N ALA A 199 10.18 -10.85 -13.29
CA ALA A 199 10.58 -10.82 -11.88
C ALA A 199 9.60 -10.00 -11.02
N ILE A 200 9.22 -8.80 -11.49
CA ILE A 200 8.23 -7.93 -10.84
C ILE A 200 6.90 -8.66 -10.68
N TRP A 201 6.36 -9.25 -11.75
CA TRP A 201 5.08 -9.96 -11.67
C TRP A 201 5.14 -11.19 -10.79
N THR A 202 6.26 -11.90 -10.76
CA THR A 202 6.44 -13.04 -9.87
C THR A 202 6.40 -12.59 -8.41
N ALA A 203 7.08 -11.50 -8.07
CA ALA A 203 7.03 -10.91 -6.74
C ALA A 203 5.62 -10.38 -6.37
N LEU A 204 4.86 -9.88 -7.35
CA LEU A 204 3.49 -9.42 -7.17
C LEU A 204 2.43 -10.55 -7.20
N LYS A 205 2.83 -11.80 -7.45
CA LYS A 205 1.94 -12.98 -7.30
C LYS A 205 1.91 -13.52 -5.87
N THR A 206 2.97 -13.31 -5.08
CA THR A 206 3.08 -13.85 -3.73
C THR A 206 2.50 -12.93 -2.67
N VAL A 207 1.26 -13.24 -2.30
CA VAL A 207 0.66 -13.47 -0.98
C VAL A 207 -0.82 -13.32 -1.31
N ARG A 208 -1.51 -14.45 -1.56
CA ARG A 208 -2.97 -14.47 -1.39
C ARG A 208 -3.17 -13.97 0.03
N ALA A 209 -3.63 -12.72 0.21
CA ALA A 209 -4.24 -12.34 1.46
C ALA A 209 -5.22 -13.45 1.77
N GLN A 210 -5.09 -14.04 2.97
CA GLN A 210 -6.08 -14.95 3.49
C GLN A 210 -7.43 -14.26 3.29
N MET A 211 -8.17 -14.72 2.26
CA MET A 211 -9.59 -14.51 2.21
C MET A 211 -10.10 -14.95 3.59
N PRO A 212 -11.04 -14.22 4.21
CA PRO A 212 -11.68 -14.75 5.40
C PRO A 212 -12.10 -16.18 5.11
N ASP A 213 -11.77 -17.09 6.03
CA ASP A 213 -12.26 -18.47 5.94
C ASP A 213 -13.75 -18.36 5.64
N ARG A 214 -14.19 -18.99 4.54
CA ARG A 214 -15.61 -19.02 4.22
C ARG A 214 -16.29 -19.69 5.42
N GLU A 215 -17.13 -18.95 6.14
CA GLU A 215 -17.90 -19.48 7.25
C GLU A 215 -18.59 -20.77 6.79
N GLY A 216 -18.33 -21.87 7.51
CA GLY A 216 -18.87 -23.20 7.22
C GLY A 216 -18.00 -24.13 6.36
N ARG A 217 -16.80 -23.72 5.90
CA ARG A 217 -15.84 -24.67 5.29
C ARG A 217 -14.95 -25.29 6.36
N PRO A 218 -14.89 -26.64 6.48
CA PRO A 218 -13.95 -27.29 7.39
C PRO A 218 -12.53 -26.86 7.06
N ILE A 219 -11.77 -26.46 8.08
CA ILE A 219 -10.34 -26.21 7.96
C ILE A 219 -9.70 -27.52 7.48
N ALA A 220 -9.20 -27.53 6.25
CA ALA A 220 -8.52 -28.70 5.70
C ALA A 220 -7.16 -28.83 6.41
N ILE A 221 -7.09 -29.73 7.39
CA ILE A 221 -5.85 -30.09 8.07
C ILE A 221 -4.95 -30.76 7.05
N ARG A 222 -3.75 -30.21 6.84
CA ARG A 222 -2.75 -30.81 5.95
C ARG A 222 -2.27 -32.14 6.56
N PRO A 223 -2.15 -33.22 5.76
CA PRO A 223 -1.68 -34.52 6.25
C PRO A 223 -0.31 -34.44 6.95
N ASP A 224 0.55 -33.54 6.48
CA ASP A 224 1.93 -33.38 6.98
C ASP A 224 2.05 -32.35 8.12
N SER A 225 0.92 -31.90 8.69
CA SER A 225 0.94 -31.01 9.85
C SER A 225 1.33 -31.80 11.11
N PRO A 226 2.18 -31.25 12.00
CA PRO A 226 2.49 -31.88 13.29
C PRO A 226 1.24 -32.12 14.16
N PHE A 227 0.11 -31.49 13.83
CA PHE A 227 -1.18 -31.67 14.49
C PHE A 227 -2.12 -32.69 13.81
N ALA A 228 -1.72 -33.31 12.69
CA ALA A 228 -2.56 -34.28 11.97
C ALA A 228 -2.95 -35.48 12.85
N LYS A 229 -2.03 -35.96 13.69
CA LYS A 229 -2.28 -37.06 14.65
C LYS A 229 -3.28 -36.71 15.76
N LEU A 230 -3.47 -35.43 16.06
CA LEU A 230 -4.43 -34.98 17.07
C LEU A 230 -5.88 -34.97 16.54
N ALA A 231 -6.06 -34.79 15.24
CA ALA A 231 -7.37 -34.84 14.58
C ALA A 231 -7.94 -36.27 14.56
N GLU A 232 -7.09 -37.29 14.41
CA GLU A 232 -7.49 -38.71 14.47
C GLU A 232 -7.99 -39.11 15.87
N LEU A 233 -7.42 -38.53 16.93
CA LEU A 233 -7.80 -38.83 18.33
C LEU A 233 -9.11 -38.15 18.77
N THR A 234 -9.55 -37.12 18.04
CA THR A 234 -10.76 -36.33 18.35
C THR A 234 -11.93 -36.66 17.42
N ALA A 235 -11.72 -37.51 16.42
CA ALA A 235 -12.76 -37.98 15.53
C ALA A 235 -13.77 -38.86 16.29
N ARG A 236 -15.01 -38.38 16.42
CA ARG A 236 -16.12 -39.22 16.91
C ARG A 236 -16.38 -40.34 15.91
N PRO A 237 -16.61 -41.59 16.35
CA PRO A 237 -16.92 -42.69 15.45
C PRO A 237 -18.22 -42.40 14.68
N GLU A 238 -18.20 -42.65 13.38
CA GLU A 238 -19.38 -42.50 12.52
C GLU A 238 -20.52 -43.42 13.01
N PRO A 239 -21.78 -42.95 13.03
CA PRO A 239 -22.90 -43.81 13.38
C PRO A 239 -23.04 -44.92 12.34
N ALA A 240 -23.10 -46.16 12.84
CA ALA A 240 -23.19 -47.36 12.02
C ALA A 240 -24.34 -47.27 11.01
N ARG A 241 -24.01 -47.38 9.71
CA ARG A 241 -25.01 -47.42 8.63
C ARG A 241 -25.95 -48.60 8.83
N ARG A 242 -27.21 -48.33 9.21
CA ARG A 242 -28.28 -49.33 9.25
C ARG A 242 -28.50 -49.90 7.85
N ARG A 243 -28.24 -51.19 7.66
CA ARG A 243 -28.54 -51.94 6.43
C ARG A 243 -30.06 -51.97 6.24
N ARG A 244 -30.56 -51.41 5.12
CA ARG A 244 -31.95 -51.56 4.71
C ARG A 244 -32.24 -53.03 4.35
N PRO A 245 -33.35 -53.63 4.81
CA PRO A 245 -33.69 -55.00 4.44
C PRO A 245 -34.09 -55.08 2.97
N LYS A 246 -33.57 -56.10 2.26
CA LYS A 246 -33.95 -56.43 0.88
C LYS A 246 -35.41 -56.89 0.87
N ARG A 247 -36.29 -56.14 0.19
CA ARG A 247 -37.64 -56.61 -0.17
C ARG A 247 -37.51 -57.80 -1.14
N LYS A 248 -37.97 -58.97 -0.73
CA LYS A 248 -38.19 -60.12 -1.62
C LYS A 248 -39.30 -59.76 -2.62
N LYS A 249 -39.07 -60.04 -3.90
CA LYS A 249 -40.13 -60.12 -4.91
C LYS A 249 -40.88 -61.44 -4.72
N ALA A 250 -42.18 -61.38 -4.46
CA ALA A 250 -43.14 -62.39 -4.90
C ALA A 250 -43.76 -61.80 -6.19
N GLY A 251 -43.82 -62.51 -7.31
CA GLY A 251 -44.42 -63.83 -7.47
C GLY A 251 -45.73 -63.54 -8.19
#